data_AF-A0A1H7MSN6-F1
#
_entry.id   AF-A0A1H7MSN6-F1
#
_cell.length_a   1.000
_cell.length_b   1.000
_cell.length_c   1.000
_cell.angle_alpha   90.00
_cell.angle_beta   90.00
_cell.angle_gamma   90.00
#
_symmetry.space_group_name_H-M   'P 1'
#
loop_
_entity.id
_entity.type
_entity.pdbx_description
1 polymer ?
#
loop_
_entity_poly.entity_id
_entity_poly.type
_entity_poly.pdbx_seq_one_letter_code
_entity_poly.pdbx_strand_id
1 'polypeptide(L)' 'MGHANARLTFHGRCLLVRRVVFDGRPVAHVAAELGISRQCGHRWVRRFRAEGWDGLHERRSGP' A
#
# COMPACT_ATOMS: atom_id res chain seq x y z
N MET A 1 17.19 -6.30 -9.26
CA MET A 1 16.09 -5.34 -8.99
C MET A 1 14.79 -5.87 -9.59
N GLY A 2 14.26 -6.98 -9.06
CA GLY A 2 13.15 -7.69 -9.69
C GLY A 2 12.16 -8.19 -8.64
N HIS A 3 10.88 -7.98 -8.91
CA HIS A 3 9.74 -8.66 -8.28
C HIS A 3 9.41 -8.29 -6.81
N ALA A 4 9.14 -7.01 -6.52
CA ALA A 4 8.42 -6.59 -5.30
C ALA A 4 7.10 -5.85 -5.60
N ASN A 5 6.63 -5.92 -6.85
CA ASN A 5 5.28 -5.55 -7.25
C ASN A 5 4.41 -6.81 -7.40
N ALA A 6 4.59 -7.81 -6.52
CA ALA A 6 3.53 -8.80 -6.33
C ALA A 6 2.27 -7.99 -6.02
N ARG A 7 1.26 -8.10 -6.88
CA ARG A 7 0.01 -7.33 -6.77
C ARG A 7 -0.50 -7.45 -5.35
N LEU A 8 -0.32 -6.40 -4.55
CA LEU A 8 -0.84 -6.39 -3.20
C LEU A 8 -2.34 -6.59 -3.33
N THR A 9 -2.87 -7.65 -2.73
CA THR A 9 -4.32 -7.87 -2.68
C THR A 9 -4.97 -6.64 -2.07
N PHE A 10 -6.25 -6.40 -2.37
CA PHE A 10 -6.98 -5.29 -1.75
C PHE A 10 -6.85 -5.33 -0.22
N HIS A 11 -6.96 -6.52 0.36
CA HIS A 11 -6.74 -6.75 1.78
C HIS A 11 -5.34 -6.31 2.25
N GLY A 12 -4.28 -6.64 1.52
CA GLY A 12 -2.92 -6.20 1.86
C GLY A 12 -2.76 -4.67 1.84
N ARG A 13 -3.42 -3.98 0.91
CA ARG A 13 -3.43 -2.50 0.85
C ARG A 13 -4.16 -1.91 2.06
N CYS A 14 -5.32 -2.49 2.41
CA CYS A 14 -6.07 -2.08 3.59
C CYS A 14 -5.27 -2.30 4.87
N LEU A 15 -4.56 -3.43 5.00
CA LEU A 15 -3.73 -3.72 6.16
C LEU A 15 -2.56 -2.72 6.29
N LEU A 16 -1.89 -2.42 5.16
CA LEU A 16 -0.85 -1.40 5.09
C LEU A 16 -1.36 -0.06 5.62
N VAL A 17 -2.49 0.41 5.09
CA VAL A 17 -3.09 1.69 5.49
C VAL A 17 -3.53 1.67 6.94
N ARG A 18 -4.17 0.58 7.39
CA ARG A 18 -4.60 0.43 8.78
C ARG A 18 -3.42 0.64 9.73
N ARG A 19 -2.35 -0.11 9.52
CA ARG A 19 -1.15 -0.07 10.38
C ARG A 19 -0.39 1.25 10.30
N VAL A 20 -0.29 1.84 9.13
CA VAL A 20 0.47 3.10 8.97
C VAL A 20 -0.32 4.31 9.45
N VAL A 21 -1.59 4.41 9.05
CA VAL A 21 -2.38 5.63 9.25
C VAL A 21 -3.10 5.62 10.59
N PHE A 22 -3.63 4.48 11.02
CA PHE A 22 -4.39 4.38 12.27
C PHE A 22 -3.50 3.97 13.44
N ASP A 23 -2.59 3.01 13.24
CA ASP A 23 -1.70 2.54 14.31
C ASP A 23 -0.37 3.35 14.36
N GLY A 24 -0.18 4.32 13.46
CA GLY A 24 0.98 5.21 13.42
C GLY A 24 2.32 4.52 13.10
N ARG A 25 2.29 3.29 12.57
CA ARG A 25 3.52 2.52 12.32
C ARG A 25 4.28 3.04 11.10
N PRO A 26 5.63 3.02 11.11
CA PRO A 26 6.41 3.43 9.95
C PRO A 26 6.15 2.59 8.71
N VAL A 27 5.96 3.24 7.55
CA VAL A 27 5.71 2.58 6.25
C VAL A 27 6.79 1.55 5.93
N ALA A 28 8.05 1.83 6.26
CA ALA A 28 9.15 0.93 5.95
C ALA A 28 9.05 -0.43 6.66
N HIS A 29 8.63 -0.44 7.93
CA HIS A 29 8.42 -1.68 8.68
C HIS A 29 7.23 -2.46 8.13
N VAL A 30 6.08 -1.79 7.96
CA VAL A 30 4.87 -2.46 7.47
C VAL A 30 5.06 -2.97 6.03
N ALA A 31 5.78 -2.23 5.19
CA ALA A 31 6.13 -2.67 3.84
C ALA A 31 7.00 -3.94 3.85
N ALA A 32 8.00 -4.02 4.73
CA ALA A 32 8.84 -5.20 4.89
C ALA A 32 8.04 -6.42 5.39
N GLU A 33 7.14 -6.22 6.38
CA GLU A 33 6.24 -7.27 6.87
C GLU A 33 5.30 -7.81 5.77
N LEU A 34 4.87 -6.93 4.85
CA LEU A 34 3.99 -7.27 3.74
C LEU A 34 4.72 -7.75 2.49
N GLY A 35 6.06 -7.83 2.50
CA GLY A 35 6.86 -8.25 1.36
C GLY A 35 6.81 -7.28 0.16
N ILE A 36 6.47 -6.01 0.38
CA ILE A 36 6.42 -4.98 -0.66
C ILE A 36 7.57 -3.99 -0.53
N SER A 37 7.92 -3.34 -1.63
CA SER A 37 8.89 -2.25 -1.57
C SER A 37 8.35 -1.05 -0.77
N ARG A 38 9.25 -0.35 -0.05
CA ARG A 38 8.92 0.90 0.68
C ARG A 38 8.22 1.91 -0.21
N GLN A 39 8.69 2.06 -1.46
CA GLN A 39 8.11 2.94 -2.46
C GLN A 39 6.66 2.58 -2.80
N CYS A 40 6.37 1.28 -2.96
CA CYS A 40 5.00 0.79 -3.17
C CYS A 40 4.11 1.09 -1.94
N GLY A 41 4.66 0.89 -0.73
CA GLY A 41 3.99 1.26 0.51
C GLY A 41 3.61 2.75 0.57
N HIS A 42 4.57 3.64 0.29
CA HIS A 42 4.33 5.08 0.28
C HIS A 42 3.29 5.50 -0.77
N ARG A 43 3.31 4.87 -1.96
CA ARG A 43 2.31 5.13 -3.01
C ARG A 43 0.89 4.89 -2.50
N TRP A 44 0.64 3.73 -1.89
CA TRP A 44 -0.69 3.39 -1.39
C TRP A 44 -1.14 4.28 -0.23
N VAL A 45 -0.23 4.62 0.69
CA VAL A 45 -0.56 5.54 1.80
C VAL A 45 -0.89 6.94 1.28
N ARG A 46 -0.11 7.46 0.33
CA ARG A 46 -0.41 8.75 -0.33
C ARG A 46 -1.76 8.71 -1.02
N ARG A 47 -2.05 7.61 -1.71
CA ARG A 47 -3.32 7.43 -2.42
C ARG A 47 -4.51 7.40 -1.47
N PHE A 48 -4.41 6.65 -0.37
CA PHE A 48 -5.45 6.65 0.67
C PHE A 48 -5.69 8.04 1.26
N ARG A 49 -4.64 8.84 1.48
CA ARG A 49 -4.81 10.22 1.97
C ARG A 49 -5.51 11.14 0.98
N ALA A 50 -5.46 10.84 -0.32
CA ALA A 50 -6.08 11.66 -1.37
C ALA A 50 -7.51 11.19 -1.73
N GLU A 51 -7.70 9.88 -1.87
CA GLU A 51 -8.94 9.27 -2.40
C GLU A 51 -9.71 8.46 -1.32
N GLY A 52 -9.19 8.34 -0.10
CA GLY A 52 -9.76 7.48 0.94
C GLY A 52 -9.70 5.99 0.58
N TRP A 53 -10.67 5.22 1.07
CA TRP A 53 -10.76 3.78 0.82
C TRP A 53 -11.00 3.43 -0.66
N ASP A 54 -11.69 4.31 -1.40
CA ASP A 54 -11.92 4.14 -2.86
C ASP A 54 -10.58 4.06 -3.62
N GLY A 55 -9.60 4.86 -3.21
CA GLY A 55 -8.25 4.86 -3.79
C GLY A 55 -7.48 3.55 -3.63
N LEU A 56 -7.90 2.66 -2.72
CA LEU A 56 -7.25 1.35 -2.53
C LEU A 56 -7.78 0.28 -3.47
N HIS A 57 -8.95 0.47 -4.09
CA HIS A 57 -9.44 -0.44 -5.11
C HIS A 57 -8.51 -0.44 -6.34
N GLU A 58 -8.31 -1.60 -6.96
CA GLU A 58 -7.53 -1.69 -8.20
C GLU A 58 -8.30 -0.97 -9.31
N ARG A 59 -8.07 0.33 -9.47
CA ARG A 59 -8.24 0.97 -10.78
C ARG A 59 -7.15 0.37 -11.66
N ARG A 60 -7.49 -0.63 -12.48
CA ARG A 60 -6.64 -1.03 -13.59
C ARG A 60 -6.39 0.24 -14.41
N SER A 61 -5.21 0.82 -14.27
CA SER A 61 -4.68 1.71 -15.30
C SER A 61 -4.49 0.83 -16.52
N GLY A 62 -5.50 0.80 -17.39
CA GLY A 62 -5.32 0.31 -18.75
C GLY A 62 -4.29 1.19 -19.47
N PRO A 63 -3.61 0.64 -20.50
CA PRO A 63 -2.60 1.36 -21.27
C PRO A 63 -3.15 2.64 -21.93
#